data_AF-A0A5C8A9L0-F1
#
_entry.id   AF-A0A5C8A9L0-F1
#
_cell.length_a   1.000
_cell.length_b   1.000
_cell.length_c   1.000
_cell.angle_alpha   90.00
_cell.angle_beta   90.00
_cell.angle_gamma   90.00
#
_symmetry.space_group_name_H-M   'P 1'
#
loop_
_entity.id
_entity.type
_entity.pdbx_description
1 polymer ?
#
loop_
_entity_poly.entity_id
_entity_poly.type
_entity_poly.pdbx_seq_one_letter_code
_entity_poly.pdbx_strand_id
1 'polypeptide(L)'
;MKWTLGDNAVDGIRFVLVGAGSLLVLRLTYAGIHRALAGSGGDALATACAAFQHGYWTTDPYMVVAGAPGGVGPRLALAMVVSVGAASVLAFTVYLTLRLARRAALPVAVGTMRAALLLFVGWSLYAALMLPPAYARFAPDGMVVHRQASLFHEVSLPWGSREARYAWDQVQGFEIRSMADGAQAVARLTAGSDVPLTTGITLGVEDLVRELNLWKSHAGQP
;
A
#
# COMPACT_ATOMS: atom_id res chain seq x y z
N MET A 1 -29.32 -32.82 12.04
CA MET A 1 -28.89 -31.78 13.01
C MET A 1 -28.56 -30.50 12.25
N LYS A 2 -29.39 -29.45 12.39
CA LYS A 2 -29.06 -28.10 11.88
C LYS A 2 -28.11 -27.47 12.90
N TRP A 3 -26.88 -27.16 12.51
CA TRP A 3 -26.04 -26.21 13.24
C TRP A 3 -26.72 -24.84 13.14
N THR A 4 -27.52 -24.50 14.15
CA THR A 4 -27.94 -23.11 14.37
C THR A 4 -26.75 -22.43 15.01
N LEU A 5 -25.99 -21.65 14.22
CA LEU A 5 -25.15 -20.60 14.79
C LEU A 5 -26.09 -19.80 15.70
N GLY A 6 -25.86 -19.79 17.02
CA GLY A 6 -26.74 -19.08 17.95
C GLY A 6 -26.84 -17.61 17.53
N ASP A 7 -28.02 -17.00 17.68
CA ASP A 7 -28.26 -15.60 17.28
C ASP A 7 -27.17 -14.64 17.78
N ASN A 8 -26.61 -14.92 18.96
CA ASN A 8 -25.48 -14.20 19.54
C ASN A 8 -24.21 -14.19 18.67
N ALA A 9 -23.92 -15.27 17.94
CA ALA A 9 -22.78 -15.35 17.05
C ALA A 9 -23.01 -14.52 15.77
N VAL A 10 -24.24 -14.49 15.27
CA VAL A 10 -24.62 -13.66 14.11
C VAL A 10 -24.52 -12.19 14.48
N ASP A 11 -25.02 -11.80 15.65
CA ASP A 11 -24.95 -10.42 16.12
C ASP A 11 -23.52 -10.00 16.49
N GLY A 12 -22.72 -10.92 17.05
CA GLY A 12 -21.30 -10.70 17.27
C GLY A 12 -20.54 -10.43 15.96
N ILE A 13 -20.77 -11.23 14.92
CA ILE A 13 -20.15 -11.01 13.59
C ILE A 13 -20.58 -9.67 12.99
N ARG A 14 -21.87 -9.31 13.10
CA ARG A 14 -22.37 -8.01 12.63
C ARG A 14 -21.69 -6.86 13.36
N PHE A 15 -21.55 -6.95 14.69
CA PHE A 15 -20.88 -5.94 15.49
C PHE A 15 -19.41 -5.79 15.10
N VAL A 16 -18.70 -6.90 14.89
CA VAL A 16 -17.30 -6.88 14.43
C VAL A 16 -17.18 -6.26 13.04
N LEU A 17 -18.08 -6.60 12.10
CA LEU A 17 -18.08 -6.02 10.76
C LEU A 17 -18.38 -4.52 10.77
N VAL A 18 -19.36 -4.08 11.57
CA VAL A 18 -19.66 -2.66 11.75
C VAL A 18 -18.47 -1.95 12.38
N GLY A 19 -17.89 -2.50 13.45
CA GLY A 19 -16.72 -1.93 14.12
C GLY A 19 -15.51 -1.81 13.17
N ALA A 20 -15.18 -2.88 12.44
CA ALA A 20 -14.09 -2.87 11.46
C ALA A 20 -14.36 -1.87 10.32
N GLY A 21 -15.60 -1.81 9.82
CA GLY A 21 -16.01 -0.84 8.80
C GLY A 21 -15.91 0.60 9.27
N SER A 22 -16.41 0.90 10.48
CA SER A 22 -16.31 2.23 11.09
C SER A 22 -14.85 2.64 11.32
N LEU A 23 -14.00 1.72 11.80
CA LEU A 23 -12.56 1.97 11.96
C LEU A 23 -11.87 2.23 10.62
N LEU A 24 -12.23 1.50 9.57
CA LEU A 24 -11.71 1.72 8.22
C LEU A 24 -12.08 3.11 7.70
N VAL A 25 -13.35 3.49 7.80
CA VAL A 25 -13.83 4.83 7.41
C VAL A 25 -13.11 5.91 8.21
N LEU A 26 -13.06 5.77 9.54
CA LEU A 26 -12.39 6.73 10.41
C LEU A 26 -10.92 6.88 10.05
N ARG A 27 -10.22 5.78 9.75
CA ARG A 27 -8.81 5.80 9.35
C ARG A 27 -8.59 6.46 8.00
N LEU A 28 -9.45 6.19 7.02
CA LEU A 28 -9.41 6.85 5.71
C LEU A 28 -9.70 8.35 5.85
N THR A 29 -10.73 8.72 6.61
CA THR A 29 -11.05 10.12 6.88
C THR A 29 -9.92 10.84 7.60
N TYR A 30 -9.36 10.23 8.65
CA TYR A 30 -8.23 10.79 9.39
C TYR A 30 -7.04 11.02 8.48
N ALA A 31 -6.64 10.04 7.69
CA ALA A 31 -5.48 10.17 6.83
C ALA A 31 -5.73 11.13 5.65
N GLY A 32 -6.95 11.21 5.14
CA GLY A 32 -7.36 12.21 4.16
C GLY A 32 -7.29 13.63 4.72
N ILE A 33 -7.79 13.85 5.94
CA ILE A 33 -7.71 15.13 6.65
C ILE A 33 -6.25 15.48 6.96
N HIS A 34 -5.47 14.53 7.48
CA HIS A 34 -4.06 14.73 7.77
C HIS A 34 -3.30 15.13 6.51
N ARG A 35 -3.57 14.50 5.36
CA ARG A 35 -2.98 14.90 4.08
C ARG A 35 -3.41 16.30 3.62
N ALA A 36 -4.67 16.67 3.84
CA ALA A 36 -5.17 18.00 3.48
C ALA A 36 -4.60 19.11 4.38
N LEU A 37 -4.30 18.81 5.63
CA LEU A 37 -3.77 19.74 6.63
C LEU A 37 -2.25 19.74 6.76
N ALA A 38 -1.57 18.67 6.30
CA ALA A 38 -0.12 18.57 6.31
C ALA A 38 0.49 19.52 5.27
N GLY A 39 0.64 20.80 5.66
CA GLY A 39 1.67 21.64 5.08
C GLY A 39 3.03 21.01 5.37
N SER A 40 3.94 21.02 4.39
CA SER A 40 5.32 20.56 4.55
C SER A 40 6.01 21.36 5.66
N GLY A 41 5.96 20.85 6.88
CA GLY A 41 6.53 21.52 8.04
C GLY A 41 8.04 21.45 7.96
N GLY A 42 8.68 22.53 7.49
CA GLY A 42 10.07 22.96 7.74
C GLY A 42 11.24 22.02 7.38
N ASP A 43 11.02 20.73 7.20
CA ASP A 43 12.05 19.72 7.00
C ASP A 43 12.29 19.46 5.51
N ALA A 44 13.52 19.73 5.07
CA ALA A 44 13.94 19.62 3.68
C ALA A 44 13.86 18.18 3.17
N LEU A 45 14.19 17.17 4.00
CA LEU A 45 14.12 15.78 3.58
C LEU A 45 12.69 15.29 3.42
N ALA A 46 11.81 15.67 4.36
CA ALA A 46 10.38 15.37 4.26
C ALA A 46 9.76 15.99 3.00
N THR A 47 10.15 17.23 2.68
CA THR A 47 9.70 17.95 1.48
C THR A 47 10.20 17.27 0.21
N ALA A 48 11.47 16.83 0.19
CA ALA A 48 12.03 16.09 -0.94
C ALA A 48 11.33 14.73 -1.13
N CYS A 49 11.04 13.99 -0.05
CA CYS A 49 10.32 12.71 -0.11
C CYS A 49 8.87 12.85 -0.59
N ALA A 50 8.18 13.96 -0.26
CA ALA A 50 6.76 14.15 -0.55
C ALA A 50 6.41 14.01 -2.05
N ALA A 51 7.31 14.47 -2.94
CA ALA A 51 7.13 14.34 -4.39
C ALA A 51 7.08 12.87 -4.87
N PHE A 52 7.69 11.96 -4.11
CA PHE A 52 7.82 10.54 -4.45
C PHE A 52 6.83 9.63 -3.71
N GLN A 53 5.86 10.22 -3.01
CA GLN A 53 4.78 9.45 -2.37
C GLN A 53 3.64 9.11 -3.34
N HIS A 54 3.66 9.61 -4.59
CA HIS A 54 2.74 9.23 -5.68
C HIS A 54 1.25 9.16 -5.28
N GLY A 55 0.81 10.07 -4.41
CA GLY A 55 -0.58 10.17 -3.99
C GLY A 55 -1.02 9.20 -2.89
N TYR A 56 -0.13 8.35 -2.36
CA TYR A 56 -0.43 7.50 -1.19
C TYR A 56 -0.60 8.35 0.07
N TRP A 57 -1.56 8.02 0.91
CA TRP A 57 -1.88 8.71 2.15
C TRP A 57 -1.04 8.15 3.29
N THR A 58 0.25 8.44 3.24
CA THR A 58 1.25 7.85 4.12
C THR A 58 1.34 8.71 5.38
N THR A 59 1.43 8.06 6.55
CA THR A 59 1.62 8.79 7.82
C THR A 59 3.08 9.13 8.08
N ASP A 60 4.00 8.50 7.34
CA ASP A 60 5.44 8.72 7.44
C ASP A 60 5.90 9.72 6.36
N PRO A 61 6.46 10.88 6.75
CA PRO A 61 6.96 11.88 5.81
C PRO A 61 8.29 11.48 5.14
N TYR A 62 9.06 10.55 5.74
CA TYR A 62 10.38 10.13 5.25
C TYR A 62 10.29 8.86 4.40
N MET A 63 9.21 8.72 3.65
CA MET A 63 8.93 7.56 2.82
C MET A 63 8.89 7.91 1.35
N VAL A 64 9.57 7.08 0.54
CA VAL A 64 9.62 7.15 -0.91
C VAL A 64 8.99 5.88 -1.48
N VAL A 65 8.03 6.02 -2.38
CA VAL A 65 7.32 4.88 -2.98
C VAL A 65 7.97 4.51 -4.31
N ALA A 66 8.36 3.25 -4.45
CA ALA A 66 8.87 2.71 -5.69
C ALA A 66 7.71 2.14 -6.52
N GLY A 67 7.64 2.47 -7.81
CA GLY A 67 6.83 1.68 -8.76
C GLY A 67 5.37 2.07 -8.97
N ALA A 68 4.95 3.32 -8.72
CA ALA A 68 3.56 3.74 -8.94
C ALA A 68 3.41 4.74 -10.11
N PRO A 69 3.47 4.29 -11.38
CA PRO A 69 3.41 5.17 -12.54
C PRO A 69 2.01 5.77 -12.79
N GLY A 70 0.93 5.19 -12.23
CA GLY A 70 -0.43 5.58 -12.57
C GLY A 70 -1.00 6.79 -11.82
N GLY A 71 -0.42 7.19 -10.68
CA GLY A 71 -1.07 8.15 -9.78
C GLY A 71 -2.38 7.60 -9.16
N VAL A 72 -3.13 8.45 -8.46
CA VAL A 72 -4.27 8.01 -7.63
C VAL A 72 -5.46 7.50 -8.46
N GLY A 73 -5.77 8.14 -9.59
CA GLY A 73 -6.97 7.84 -10.38
C GLY A 73 -6.98 6.42 -10.97
N PRO A 74 -5.99 6.04 -11.80
CA PRO A 74 -5.85 4.69 -12.36
C PRO A 74 -5.80 3.60 -11.30
N ARG A 75 -5.16 3.87 -10.15
CA ARG A 75 -5.10 2.92 -9.04
C ARG A 75 -6.46 2.66 -8.40
N LEU A 76 -7.25 3.71 -8.19
CA LEU A 76 -8.63 3.58 -7.72
C LEU A 76 -9.52 2.85 -8.73
N ALA A 77 -9.36 3.14 -10.03
CA ALA A 77 -10.07 2.43 -11.08
C ALA A 77 -9.74 0.92 -11.07
N LEU A 78 -8.45 0.58 -10.97
CA LEU A 78 -8.00 -0.81 -10.87
C LEU A 78 -8.55 -1.50 -9.61
N ALA A 79 -8.52 -0.83 -8.46
CA ALA A 79 -9.10 -1.33 -7.21
C ALA A 79 -10.59 -1.70 -7.35
N MET A 80 -11.36 -0.84 -8.04
CA MET A 80 -12.78 -1.11 -8.31
C MET A 80 -12.98 -2.30 -9.25
N VAL A 81 -12.22 -2.37 -10.34
CA VAL A 81 -12.30 -3.47 -11.31
C VAL A 81 -11.95 -4.81 -10.66
N VAL A 82 -10.87 -4.86 -9.87
CA VAL A 82 -10.45 -6.06 -9.14
C VAL A 82 -11.52 -6.47 -8.13
N SER A 83 -12.13 -5.51 -7.43
CA SER A 83 -13.18 -5.80 -6.44
C SER A 83 -14.43 -6.39 -7.07
N VAL A 84 -14.92 -5.79 -8.16
CA VAL A 84 -16.09 -6.27 -8.90
C VAL A 84 -15.80 -7.63 -9.51
N GLY A 85 -14.62 -7.81 -10.11
CA GLY A 85 -14.18 -9.08 -10.67
C GLY A 85 -14.13 -10.20 -9.63
N ALA A 86 -13.44 -9.98 -8.51
CA ALA A 86 -13.32 -10.95 -7.43
C ALA A 86 -14.66 -11.31 -6.79
N ALA A 87 -15.51 -10.30 -6.52
CA ALA A 87 -16.85 -10.53 -5.98
C ALA A 87 -17.74 -11.33 -6.93
N SER A 88 -17.66 -11.05 -8.24
CA SER A 88 -18.43 -11.75 -9.26
C SER A 88 -17.97 -13.20 -9.42
N VAL A 89 -16.65 -13.45 -9.45
CA VAL A 89 -16.09 -14.81 -9.52
C VAL A 89 -16.52 -15.61 -8.29
N LEU A 90 -16.40 -15.05 -7.08
CA LEU A 90 -16.79 -15.74 -5.85
C LEU A 90 -18.29 -16.06 -5.83
N ALA A 91 -19.14 -15.10 -6.21
CA ALA A 91 -20.58 -15.30 -6.29
C ALA A 91 -20.95 -16.39 -7.31
N PHE A 92 -20.26 -16.41 -8.46
CA PHE A 92 -20.45 -17.44 -9.48
C PHE A 92 -20.01 -18.82 -8.99
N THR A 93 -18.88 -18.93 -8.28
CA THR A 93 -18.43 -20.19 -7.66
C THR A 93 -19.44 -20.70 -6.62
N VAL A 94 -19.98 -19.81 -5.77
CA VAL A 94 -21.02 -20.16 -4.80
C VAL A 94 -22.31 -20.60 -5.50
N TYR A 95 -22.70 -19.90 -6.56
CA TYR A 95 -23.86 -20.29 -7.36
C TYR A 95 -23.68 -21.70 -7.96
N LEU A 96 -22.56 -21.97 -8.60
CA LEU A 96 -22.26 -23.28 -9.20
C LEU A 96 -22.27 -24.40 -8.15
N THR A 97 -21.59 -24.21 -7.03
CA THR A 97 -21.50 -25.22 -5.96
C THR A 97 -22.87 -25.54 -5.35
N LEU A 98 -23.71 -24.53 -5.11
CA LEU A 98 -25.06 -24.73 -4.57
C LEU A 98 -26.03 -25.30 -5.59
N ARG A 99 -25.87 -24.94 -6.87
CA ARG A 99 -26.63 -25.51 -7.99
C ARG A 99 -26.33 -27.00 -8.14
N LEU A 100 -25.06 -27.39 -8.07
CA LEU A 100 -24.62 -28.79 -8.08
C LEU A 100 -25.19 -29.57 -6.88
N ALA A 101 -25.30 -28.93 -5.72
CA ALA A 101 -25.91 -29.50 -4.52
C ALA A 101 -27.47 -29.49 -4.52
N ARG A 102 -28.11 -29.05 -5.61
CA ARG A 102 -29.58 -28.92 -5.76
C ARG A 102 -30.25 -28.05 -4.68
N ARG A 103 -29.55 -27.03 -4.17
CA ARG A 103 -30.07 -26.09 -3.17
C ARG A 103 -30.54 -24.78 -3.81
N ALA A 104 -31.24 -23.95 -3.03
CA ALA A 104 -31.62 -22.61 -3.43
C ALA A 104 -30.37 -21.73 -3.61
N ALA A 105 -29.82 -21.70 -4.83
CA ALA A 105 -28.52 -21.11 -5.13
C ALA A 105 -28.56 -19.59 -5.31
N LEU A 106 -29.62 -19.06 -5.92
CA LEU A 106 -29.73 -17.63 -6.26
C LEU A 106 -29.69 -16.67 -5.05
N PRO A 107 -30.53 -16.83 -4.00
CA PRO A 107 -30.53 -15.87 -2.89
C PRO A 107 -29.20 -15.88 -2.12
N VAL A 108 -28.59 -17.06 -1.97
CA VAL A 108 -27.29 -17.20 -1.30
C VAL A 108 -26.17 -16.58 -2.14
N ALA A 109 -26.14 -16.85 -3.45
CA ALA A 109 -25.12 -16.27 -4.34
C ALA A 109 -25.18 -14.73 -4.37
N VAL A 110 -26.39 -14.15 -4.42
CA VAL A 110 -26.57 -12.69 -4.37
C VAL A 110 -26.13 -12.13 -3.01
N GLY A 111 -26.46 -12.82 -1.91
CA GLY A 111 -25.98 -12.46 -0.58
C GLY A 111 -24.45 -12.48 -0.49
N THR A 112 -23.81 -13.53 -1.00
CA THR A 112 -22.36 -13.65 -1.07
C THR A 112 -21.75 -12.55 -1.93
N MET A 113 -22.34 -12.24 -3.09
CA MET A 113 -21.86 -11.16 -3.96
C MET A 113 -21.82 -9.82 -3.22
N ARG A 114 -22.89 -9.46 -2.50
CA ARG A 114 -22.98 -8.20 -1.75
C ARG A 114 -21.94 -8.13 -0.63
N ALA A 115 -21.82 -9.21 0.16
CA ALA A 115 -20.85 -9.27 1.25
C ALA A 115 -19.41 -9.22 0.73
N ALA A 116 -19.11 -9.97 -0.33
CA ALA A 116 -17.80 -10.00 -0.96
C ALA A 116 -17.45 -8.65 -1.58
N LEU A 117 -18.40 -8.00 -2.25
CA LEU A 117 -18.17 -6.68 -2.85
C LEU A 117 -17.80 -5.66 -1.78
N LEU A 118 -18.52 -5.60 -0.66
CA LEU A 118 -18.19 -4.69 0.44
C LEU A 118 -16.79 -4.95 1.01
N LEU A 119 -16.45 -6.21 1.22
CA LEU A 119 -15.13 -6.60 1.73
C LEU A 119 -14.01 -6.25 0.75
N PHE A 120 -14.16 -6.60 -0.53
CA PHE A 120 -13.14 -6.36 -1.54
C PHE A 120 -13.00 -4.87 -1.87
N VAL A 121 -14.09 -4.11 -1.92
CA VAL A 121 -14.04 -2.65 -2.10
C VAL A 121 -13.32 -1.99 -0.92
N GLY A 122 -13.67 -2.37 0.31
CA GLY A 122 -13.01 -1.84 1.50
C GLY A 122 -11.50 -2.13 1.51
N TRP A 123 -11.12 -3.38 1.23
CA TRP A 123 -9.72 -3.79 1.17
C TRP A 123 -8.96 -3.11 0.03
N SER A 124 -9.51 -3.11 -1.19
CA SER A 124 -8.80 -2.59 -2.36
C SER A 124 -8.64 -1.07 -2.32
N LEU A 125 -9.62 -0.33 -1.78
CA LEU A 125 -9.48 1.10 -1.50
C LEU A 125 -8.38 1.36 -0.48
N TYR A 126 -8.36 0.57 0.60
CA TYR A 126 -7.31 0.66 1.60
C TYR A 126 -5.94 0.38 1.00
N ALA A 127 -5.79 -0.71 0.24
CA ALA A 127 -4.55 -1.09 -0.43
C ALA A 127 -4.09 -0.01 -1.42
N ALA A 128 -5.02 0.55 -2.22
CA ALA A 128 -4.72 1.58 -3.20
C ALA A 128 -4.24 2.89 -2.56
N LEU A 129 -4.84 3.30 -1.44
CA LEU A 129 -4.57 4.61 -0.85
C LEU A 129 -3.47 4.57 0.22
N MET A 130 -3.40 3.52 1.03
CA MET A 130 -2.55 3.48 2.24
C MET A 130 -1.31 2.62 2.08
N LEU A 131 -1.33 1.66 1.16
CA LEU A 131 -0.47 0.48 1.27
C LEU A 131 0.35 0.30 -0.02
N PRO A 132 1.40 1.13 -0.20
CA PRO A 132 2.25 1.06 -1.38
C PRO A 132 2.93 -0.31 -1.48
N PRO A 133 2.98 -0.91 -2.68
CA PRO A 133 3.51 -2.25 -2.86
C PRO A 133 5.03 -2.33 -2.72
N ALA A 134 5.74 -1.23 -2.95
CA ALA A 134 7.16 -1.13 -2.65
C ALA A 134 7.48 0.28 -2.16
N TYR A 135 8.23 0.39 -1.07
CA TYR A 135 8.66 1.67 -0.55
C TYR A 135 9.99 1.55 0.21
N ALA A 136 10.71 2.66 0.27
CA ALA A 136 11.84 2.87 1.15
C ALA A 136 11.44 3.89 2.22
N ARG A 137 11.70 3.55 3.47
CA ARG A 137 11.46 4.40 4.64
C ARG A 137 12.78 4.71 5.30
N PHE A 138 12.99 5.98 5.62
CA PHE A 138 14.21 6.47 6.22
C PHE A 138 13.95 6.76 7.70
N ALA A 139 14.61 6.02 8.59
CA ALA A 139 14.51 6.19 10.04
C ALA A 139 15.89 6.52 10.66
N PRO A 140 15.95 7.12 11.86
CA PRO A 140 17.23 7.47 12.49
C PRO A 140 18.22 6.30 12.58
N ASP A 141 17.71 5.09 12.82
CA ASP A 141 18.54 3.88 12.97
C ASP A 141 18.95 3.23 11.62
N GLY A 142 18.38 3.67 10.50
CA GLY A 142 18.68 3.11 9.19
C GLY A 142 17.58 3.26 8.14
N MET A 143 17.80 2.57 7.03
CA MET A 143 16.87 2.49 5.92
C MET A 143 16.10 1.16 5.95
N VAL A 144 14.78 1.24 5.82
CA VAL A 144 13.91 0.06 5.71
C VAL A 144 13.32 0.02 4.30
N VAL A 145 13.53 -1.09 3.60
CA VAL A 145 12.99 -1.31 2.26
C VAL A 145 11.94 -2.39 2.35
N HIS A 146 10.72 -2.02 1.99
CA HIS A 146 9.57 -2.89 2.00
C HIS A 146 9.17 -3.24 0.56
N ARG A 147 8.85 -4.51 0.33
CA ARG A 147 8.25 -5.01 -0.91
C ARG A 147 7.13 -5.98 -0.58
N GLN A 148 6.04 -5.87 -1.31
CA GLN A 148 4.85 -6.69 -1.14
C GLN A 148 4.38 -7.19 -2.50
N ALA A 149 3.77 -8.38 -2.51
CA ALA A 149 3.10 -8.87 -3.70
C ALA A 149 1.98 -7.89 -4.10
N SER A 150 1.85 -7.63 -5.39
CA SER A 150 0.92 -6.61 -5.90
C SER A 150 0.30 -7.04 -7.21
N LEU A 151 -0.96 -6.67 -7.42
CA LEU A 151 -1.61 -6.76 -8.72
C LEU A 151 -1.23 -5.54 -9.55
N PHE A 152 -0.63 -5.79 -10.71
CA PHE A 152 -0.22 -4.76 -11.68
C PHE A 152 0.66 -3.64 -11.07
N HIS A 153 1.45 -3.95 -10.05
CA HIS A 153 2.31 -3.00 -9.34
C HIS A 153 1.59 -1.82 -8.64
N GLU A 154 0.27 -1.88 -8.50
CA GLU A 154 -0.53 -0.73 -8.03
C GLU A 154 -1.41 -1.08 -6.81
N VAL A 155 -1.91 -2.32 -6.72
CA VAL A 155 -2.74 -2.78 -5.59
C VAL A 155 -2.01 -3.87 -4.82
N SER A 156 -1.66 -3.59 -3.57
CA SER A 156 -0.98 -4.55 -2.69
C SER A 156 -1.91 -5.69 -2.25
N LEU A 157 -1.34 -6.90 -2.18
CA LEU A 157 -2.00 -8.11 -1.73
C LEU A 157 -1.68 -8.35 -0.24
N PRO A 158 -2.58 -8.93 0.56
CA PRO A 158 -2.36 -9.11 2.00
C PRO A 158 -1.22 -10.07 2.37
N TRP A 159 -0.61 -10.74 1.40
CA TRP A 159 0.46 -11.73 1.59
C TRP A 159 1.71 -11.37 0.79
N GLY A 160 2.81 -12.10 1.04
CA GLY A 160 4.06 -11.93 0.28
C GLY A 160 4.83 -10.66 0.63
N SER A 161 4.69 -10.18 1.88
CA SER A 161 5.46 -9.06 2.39
C SER A 161 6.90 -9.48 2.70
N ARG A 162 7.86 -8.66 2.27
CA ARG A 162 9.28 -8.78 2.58
C ARG A 162 9.79 -7.42 3.02
N GLU A 163 10.52 -7.42 4.12
CA GLU A 163 11.15 -6.23 4.68
C GLU A 163 12.64 -6.51 4.83
N ALA A 164 13.46 -5.59 4.32
CA ALA A 164 14.90 -5.60 4.52
C ALA A 164 15.28 -4.32 5.27
N ARG A 165 16.08 -4.46 6.32
CA ARG A 165 16.59 -3.34 7.12
C ARG A 165 18.07 -3.21 6.89
N TYR A 166 18.51 -2.00 6.60
CA TYR A 166 19.90 -1.64 6.38
C TYR A 166 20.28 -0.55 7.37
N ALA A 167 21.22 -0.83 8.26
CA ALA A 167 21.79 0.18 9.14
C ALA A 167 22.66 1.16 8.34
N TRP A 168 22.92 2.36 8.88
CA TRP A 168 23.63 3.41 8.14
C TRP A 168 25.06 3.07 7.75
N ASP A 169 25.71 2.17 8.49
CA ASP A 169 27.03 1.60 8.19
C ASP A 169 27.02 0.70 6.95
N GLN A 170 25.88 0.07 6.65
CA GLN A 170 25.67 -0.77 5.47
C GLN A 170 25.31 0.03 4.23
N VAL A 171 24.91 1.30 4.38
CA VAL A 171 24.61 2.20 3.27
C VAL A 171 25.87 3.01 2.99
N GLN A 172 26.45 2.93 1.78
CA GLN A 172 27.59 3.76 1.39
C GLN A 172 27.14 5.18 1.05
N GLY A 173 26.02 5.31 0.34
CA GLY A 173 25.46 6.60 -0.04
C GLY A 173 24.32 6.44 -1.03
N PHE A 174 23.83 7.57 -1.52
CA PHE A 174 22.76 7.63 -2.50
C PHE A 174 23.28 8.22 -3.80
N GLU A 175 22.97 7.57 -4.92
CA GLU A 175 23.43 7.96 -6.25
C GLU A 175 22.25 8.02 -7.23
N ILE A 176 22.44 8.79 -8.30
CA ILE A 176 21.50 8.88 -9.41
C ILE A 176 21.98 7.97 -10.52
N ARG A 177 21.14 7.01 -10.91
CA ARG A 177 21.39 6.15 -12.07
C ARG A 177 20.53 6.61 -13.23
N SER A 178 21.19 6.92 -14.36
CA SER A 178 20.48 7.17 -15.62
C SER A 178 20.00 5.85 -16.21
N MET A 179 18.73 5.80 -16.60
CA MET A 179 18.08 4.70 -17.29
C MET A 179 17.46 5.19 -18.60
N ALA A 180 17.12 4.26 -19.49
CA ALA A 180 16.50 4.57 -20.78
C ALA A 180 15.22 5.42 -20.63
N ASP A 181 14.48 5.19 -19.54
CA ASP A 181 13.24 5.88 -19.21
C ASP A 181 13.42 6.93 -18.09
N GLY A 182 14.61 7.52 -17.90
CA GLY A 182 14.86 8.62 -16.97
C GLY A 182 15.86 8.35 -15.84
N ALA A 183 15.88 9.22 -14.83
CA ALA A 183 16.81 9.14 -13.69
C ALA A 183 16.18 8.46 -12.47
N GLN A 184 16.92 7.56 -11.83
CA GLN A 184 16.48 6.81 -10.65
C GLN A 184 17.40 7.08 -9.45
N ALA A 185 16.81 7.26 -8.27
CA ALA A 185 17.56 7.27 -7.02
C ALA A 185 17.86 5.83 -6.56
N VAL A 186 19.12 5.58 -6.23
CA VAL A 186 19.62 4.26 -5.82
C VAL A 186 20.40 4.39 -4.52
N ALA A 187 20.12 3.52 -3.56
CA ALA A 187 20.96 3.35 -2.38
C ALA A 187 22.07 2.33 -2.67
N ARG A 188 23.31 2.75 -2.53
CA ARG A 188 24.49 1.89 -2.71
C ARG A 188 24.86 1.26 -1.38
N LEU A 189 24.91 -0.07 -1.33
CA LEU A 189 25.24 -0.80 -0.10
C LEU A 189 26.72 -1.19 -0.05
N THR A 190 27.25 -1.33 1.17
CA THR A 190 28.67 -1.66 1.42
C THR A 190 29.08 -3.01 0.85
N ALA A 191 28.13 -3.93 0.69
CA ALA A 191 28.33 -5.23 0.05
C ALA A 191 28.41 -5.17 -1.49
N GLY A 192 28.38 -3.99 -2.10
CA GLY A 192 28.40 -3.81 -3.55
C GLY A 192 27.06 -4.07 -4.25
N SER A 193 25.97 -4.18 -3.48
CA SER A 193 24.61 -4.30 -4.00
C SER A 193 23.90 -2.95 -4.02
N ASP A 194 23.08 -2.76 -5.05
CA ASP A 194 22.32 -1.53 -5.25
C ASP A 194 20.83 -1.77 -4.99
N VAL A 195 20.20 -0.88 -4.23
CA VAL A 195 18.77 -0.94 -3.97
C VAL A 195 18.07 0.24 -4.65
N PRO A 196 17.21 0.00 -5.65
CA PRO A 196 16.45 1.06 -6.28
C PRO A 196 15.42 1.64 -5.29
N LEU A 197 15.40 2.97 -5.16
CA LEU A 197 14.50 3.69 -4.25
C LEU A 197 13.28 4.28 -4.99
N THR A 198 13.49 4.78 -6.21
CA THR A 198 12.43 5.30 -7.09
C THR A 198 12.34 4.46 -8.35
N THR A 199 11.40 4.73 -9.26
CA THR A 199 11.33 4.09 -10.59
C THR A 199 10.85 5.11 -11.64
N GLY A 200 11.52 5.18 -12.80
CA GLY A 200 11.12 6.03 -13.93
C GLY A 200 11.54 7.50 -13.83
N ILE A 201 11.04 8.34 -14.75
CA ILE A 201 11.30 9.80 -14.81
C ILE A 201 10.68 10.47 -13.58
N THR A 202 11.51 10.91 -12.64
CA THR A 202 11.05 11.70 -11.51
C THR A 202 11.80 13.03 -11.45
N LEU A 203 11.07 14.13 -11.63
CA LEU A 203 11.58 15.48 -11.39
C LEU A 203 11.94 15.60 -9.90
N GLY A 204 13.09 16.21 -9.58
CA GLY A 204 13.54 16.40 -8.19
C GLY A 204 14.34 15.24 -7.58
N VAL A 205 14.78 14.25 -8.37
CA VAL A 205 15.66 13.15 -7.89
C VAL A 205 16.99 13.69 -7.35
N GLU A 206 17.52 14.75 -7.95
CA GLU A 206 18.74 15.41 -7.48
C GLU A 206 18.59 15.97 -6.07
N ASP A 207 17.48 16.68 -5.81
CA ASP A 207 17.18 17.21 -4.48
C ASP A 207 16.99 16.06 -3.48
N LEU A 208 16.27 14.99 -3.84
CA LEU A 208 16.11 13.83 -2.98
C LEU A 208 17.45 13.18 -2.61
N VAL A 209 18.31 12.91 -3.59
CA VAL A 209 19.63 12.30 -3.34
C VAL A 209 20.53 13.22 -2.52
N ARG A 210 20.47 14.54 -2.75
CA ARG A 210 21.19 15.53 -1.94
C ARG A 210 20.75 15.46 -0.48
N GLU A 211 19.46 15.59 -0.21
CA GLU A 211 18.94 15.60 1.17
C GLU A 211 19.17 14.26 1.87
N LEU A 212 19.07 13.12 1.18
CA LEU A 212 19.35 11.81 1.75
C LEU A 212 20.82 11.64 2.17
N ASN A 213 21.75 12.13 1.35
CA ASN A 213 23.18 12.10 1.69
C ASN A 213 23.50 13.04 2.86
N LEU A 214 22.89 14.24 2.90
CA LEU A 214 23.00 15.15 4.04
C LEU A 214 22.45 14.51 5.31
N TRP A 215 21.28 13.92 5.24
CA TRP A 215 20.66 13.34 6.43
C TRP A 215 21.44 12.12 6.96
N LYS A 216 21.95 11.26 6.08
CA LYS A 216 22.87 10.17 6.47
C LYS A 216 24.12 10.69 7.18
N SER A 217 24.72 11.79 6.72
CA SER A 217 25.94 12.32 7.35
C SER A 217 25.70 12.84 8.77
N HIS A 218 24.47 13.29 9.07
CA HIS A 218 24.06 13.70 10.41
C HIS A 218 23.67 12.50 11.28
N ALA A 219 22.95 11.51 10.72
CA ALA A 219 22.54 10.30 11.44
C ALA A 219 23.73 9.37 11.81
N GLY A 220 24.85 9.49 11.10
CA GLY A 220 26.08 8.73 11.36
C GLY A 220 27.03 9.35 12.39
N GLN A 221 26.69 10.51 12.97
CA GLN A 221 27.49 11.12 14.04
C GLN A 221 26.96 10.65 15.41
N PRO A 222 27.79 10.00 16.25
CA PRO A 222 27.39 9.52 17.58
C PRO A 222 27.12 10.64 18.57
#